data_AF-A0A920PFW9-F1
#
_entry.id   AF-A0A920PFW9-F1
#
_cell.length_a   1.000
_cell.length_b   1.000
_cell.length_c   1.000
_cell.angle_alpha   90.00
_cell.angle_beta   90.00
_cell.angle_gamma   90.00
#
_symmetry.space_group_name_H-M   'P 1'
#
loop_
_entity.id
_entity.type
_entity.pdbx_description
1 polymer ?
#
loop_
_entity_poly.entity_id
_entity_poly.type
_entity_poly.pdbx_seq_one_letter_code
_entity_poly.pdbx_strand_id
1 'polypeptide(L)'
;MKEESLIKVMNFLKSLFKSKKQDIDSFYSMLNQSEWKNFIGNDEVKMIKGVIEVSELEVKDIMIPRSNMILLETSHSFDELLRTIIDSGHSRFPVIADNKDEVVGILLAKDLLKFSKDGEDSFEMDSFLRPATFIPESKRLKTLLREFRKSRNHIAIVVDEYGRTAGLLTIEDVLEQIVGDIEDEYDIEDVPLIKEVKKNKFIVDALIRIEDFNEFFDTEFLDEDYDTLGGLLTQTIGRLPKKNEIVDLKSIRCKIIESNTRRIDTVEVARID
;
A
#
# COMPACT_ATOMS: atom_id res chain seq x y z
N MET A 1 -4.47 9.87 40.29
CA MET A 1 -4.36 10.29 38.88
C MET A 1 -4.54 9.16 37.87
N LYS A 2 -3.90 7.98 37.94
CA LYS A 2 -4.12 6.88 36.96
C LYS A 2 -5.42 6.08 37.19
N GLU A 3 -5.85 5.93 38.44
CA GLU A 3 -7.05 5.15 38.82
C GLU A 3 -8.38 5.83 38.42
N GLU A 4 -8.47 7.16 38.57
CA GLU A 4 -9.67 7.92 38.20
C GLU A 4 -9.92 7.89 36.68
N SER A 5 -8.86 7.85 35.87
CA SER A 5 -8.95 7.73 34.41
C SER A 5 -9.51 6.38 33.99
N LEU A 6 -9.03 5.29 34.63
CA LEU A 6 -9.53 3.93 34.40
C LEU A 6 -11.00 3.76 34.81
N ILE A 7 -11.39 4.38 35.93
CA ILE A 7 -12.77 4.36 36.41
C ILE A 7 -13.69 5.17 35.49
N LYS A 8 -13.23 6.31 34.96
CA LYS A 8 -13.95 7.06 33.92
C LYS A 8 -14.14 6.24 32.65
N VAL A 9 -13.10 5.55 32.19
CA VAL A 9 -13.16 4.66 31.02
C VAL A 9 -14.17 3.52 31.26
N MET A 10 -14.14 2.84 32.40
CA MET A 10 -15.10 1.77 32.71
C MET A 10 -16.54 2.27 32.82
N ASN A 11 -16.77 3.43 33.44
CA ASN A 11 -18.11 3.99 33.59
C ASN A 11 -18.67 4.51 32.27
N PHE A 12 -17.81 5.04 31.39
CA PHE A 12 -18.19 5.45 30.04
C PHE A 12 -18.47 4.24 29.15
N LEU A 13 -17.64 3.19 29.19
CA LEU A 13 -17.91 1.91 28.52
C LEU A 13 -19.24 1.31 28.95
N LYS A 14 -19.57 1.35 30.26
CA LYS A 14 -20.90 0.95 30.75
C LYS A 14 -22.03 1.84 30.23
N SER A 15 -21.78 3.12 29.97
CA SER A 15 -22.76 4.01 29.35
C SER A 15 -22.98 3.72 27.87
N LEU A 16 -21.97 3.19 27.16
CA LEU A 16 -22.07 2.75 25.75
C LEU A 16 -22.98 1.54 25.58
N PHE A 17 -23.11 0.68 26.60
CA PHE A 17 -24.08 -0.42 26.64
C PHE A 17 -25.50 0.03 27.00
N LYS A 18 -25.71 1.31 27.30
CA LYS A 18 -27.02 1.85 27.68
C LYS A 18 -27.72 2.52 26.48
N SER A 19 -28.40 1.68 25.71
CA SER A 19 -29.64 2.00 24.99
C SER A 19 -29.66 3.30 24.13
N LYS A 20 -28.91 3.30 23.04
CA LYS A 20 -29.30 3.97 21.78
C LYS A 20 -28.95 3.00 20.66
N LYS A 21 -29.81 2.84 19.64
CA LYS A 21 -29.59 1.92 18.50
C LYS A 21 -28.13 1.99 18.07
N GLN A 22 -27.37 0.94 18.38
CA GLN A 22 -25.94 0.85 18.09
C GLN A 22 -25.82 0.53 16.61
N ASP A 23 -25.71 1.56 15.81
CA ASP A 23 -25.41 1.44 14.39
C ASP A 23 -23.91 1.67 14.17
N ILE A 24 -23.35 1.01 13.16
CA ILE A 24 -21.94 1.11 12.78
C ILE A 24 -21.56 2.56 12.48
N ASP A 25 -22.47 3.33 11.88
CA ASP A 25 -22.29 4.77 11.61
C ASP A 25 -22.13 5.60 12.88
N SER A 26 -22.86 5.26 13.94
CA SER A 26 -22.71 5.92 15.25
C SER A 26 -21.36 5.59 15.87
N PHE A 27 -20.85 4.38 15.66
CA PHE A 27 -19.53 3.97 16.14
C PHE A 27 -18.40 4.68 15.37
N TYR A 28 -18.51 4.78 14.04
CA TYR A 28 -17.56 5.54 13.23
C TYR A 28 -17.57 7.03 13.55
N SER A 29 -18.75 7.62 13.75
CA SER A 29 -18.89 9.01 14.17
C SER A 29 -18.21 9.28 15.51
N MET A 30 -18.28 8.34 16.45
CA MET A 30 -17.57 8.40 17.72
C MET A 30 -16.05 8.33 17.52
N LEU A 31 -15.54 7.36 16.76
CA LEU A 31 -14.11 7.20 16.50
C LEU A 31 -13.49 8.41 15.79
N ASN A 32 -14.26 9.12 14.97
CA ASN A 32 -13.80 10.31 14.25
C ASN A 32 -13.72 11.58 15.12
N GLN A 33 -14.21 11.56 16.36
CA GLN A 33 -14.12 12.72 17.25
C GLN A 33 -12.65 12.97 17.64
N SER A 34 -12.29 14.25 17.79
CA SER A 34 -10.92 14.69 18.10
C SER A 34 -10.37 14.06 19.38
N GLU A 35 -11.21 13.83 20.39
CA GLU A 35 -10.82 13.16 21.64
C GLU A 35 -10.27 11.74 21.38
N TRP A 36 -10.92 10.97 20.50
CA TRP A 36 -10.51 9.60 20.18
C TRP A 36 -9.30 9.55 19.26
N LYS A 37 -9.26 10.41 18.24
CA LYS A 37 -8.11 10.54 17.35
C LYS A 37 -6.84 10.95 18.10
N ASN A 38 -6.95 11.88 19.06
CA ASN A 38 -5.81 12.31 19.88
C ASN A 38 -5.38 11.27 20.91
N PHE A 39 -6.28 10.38 21.33
CA PHE A 39 -5.97 9.35 22.32
C PHE A 39 -5.38 8.09 21.69
N ILE A 40 -5.97 7.59 20.60
CA ILE A 40 -5.58 6.32 19.97
C ILE A 40 -4.62 6.55 18.79
N GLY A 41 -4.74 7.68 18.08
CA GLY A 41 -4.02 7.95 16.84
C GLY A 41 -4.89 7.78 15.60
N ASN A 42 -4.54 8.46 14.50
CA ASN A 42 -5.35 8.45 13.28
C ASN A 42 -5.27 7.10 12.56
N ASP A 43 -4.09 6.48 12.50
CA ASP A 43 -3.89 5.22 11.77
C ASP A 43 -4.50 4.04 12.51
N GLU A 44 -4.49 4.08 13.84
CA GLU A 44 -5.23 3.12 14.67
C GLU A 44 -6.73 3.23 14.45
N VAL A 45 -7.27 4.44 14.27
CA VAL A 45 -8.67 4.63 13.91
C VAL A 45 -8.96 4.06 12.52
N LYS A 46 -8.06 4.24 11.53
CA LYS A 46 -8.19 3.61 10.20
C LYS A 46 -8.19 2.08 10.35
N MET A 47 -7.24 1.52 11.08
CA MET A 47 -7.13 0.08 11.30
C MET A 47 -8.38 -0.53 11.94
N ILE A 48 -8.95 0.14 12.95
CA ILE A 48 -10.20 -0.32 13.59
C ILE A 48 -11.35 -0.37 12.58
N LYS A 49 -11.44 0.60 11.67
CA LYS A 49 -12.46 0.58 10.61
C LYS A 49 -12.23 -0.57 9.63
N GLY A 50 -11.00 -0.75 9.17
CA GLY A 50 -10.63 -1.85 8.27
C GLY A 50 -10.96 -3.23 8.85
N VAL A 51 -10.73 -3.46 10.15
CA VAL A 51 -11.16 -4.71 10.82
C VAL A 51 -12.67 -4.94 10.72
N ILE A 52 -13.48 -3.89 10.86
CA ILE A 52 -14.94 -3.98 10.79
C ILE A 52 -15.37 -4.23 9.34
N GLU A 53 -14.80 -3.52 8.38
CA GLU A 53 -15.08 -3.66 6.95
C GLU A 53 -14.75 -5.08 6.46
N VAL A 54 -13.54 -5.58 6.75
CA VAL A 54 -13.13 -6.96 6.42
C VAL A 54 -14.05 -8.01 7.04
N SER A 55 -14.71 -7.70 8.15
CA SER A 55 -15.66 -8.63 8.76
C SER A 55 -16.94 -8.84 7.93
N GLU A 56 -17.27 -7.87 7.07
CA GLU A 56 -18.44 -7.88 6.19
C GLU A 56 -18.10 -8.28 4.74
N LEU A 57 -16.84 -8.16 4.31
CA LEU A 57 -16.43 -8.50 2.93
C LEU A 57 -16.38 -10.01 2.62
N GLU A 58 -16.58 -10.32 1.35
CA GLU A 58 -16.43 -11.63 0.71
C GLU A 58 -15.15 -11.68 -0.14
N VAL A 59 -14.69 -12.89 -0.48
CA VAL A 59 -13.48 -13.11 -1.28
C VAL A 59 -13.56 -12.42 -2.64
N LYS A 60 -14.71 -12.48 -3.30
CA LYS A 60 -14.93 -11.84 -4.61
C LYS A 60 -14.70 -10.32 -4.61
N ASP A 61 -14.82 -9.67 -3.45
CA ASP A 61 -14.75 -8.21 -3.35
C ASP A 61 -13.30 -7.72 -3.47
N ILE A 62 -12.31 -8.57 -3.17
CA ILE A 62 -10.89 -8.19 -3.13
C ILE A 62 -9.94 -9.19 -3.81
N MET A 63 -10.44 -10.30 -4.37
CA MET A 63 -9.59 -11.28 -5.04
C MET A 63 -8.86 -10.67 -6.24
N ILE A 64 -7.65 -11.15 -6.50
CA ILE A 64 -6.94 -10.87 -7.74
C ILE A 64 -7.64 -11.66 -8.86
N PRO A 65 -8.26 -10.99 -9.84
CA PRO A 65 -8.98 -11.68 -10.91
C PRO A 65 -8.03 -12.55 -11.74
N ARG A 66 -8.56 -13.62 -12.33
CA ARG A 66 -7.76 -14.54 -13.15
C ARG A 66 -6.92 -13.87 -14.23
N SER A 67 -7.46 -12.84 -14.89
CA SER A 67 -6.74 -12.10 -15.93
C SER A 67 -5.46 -11.41 -15.44
N ASN A 68 -5.35 -11.18 -14.13
CA ASN A 68 -4.26 -10.46 -13.49
C ASN A 68 -3.35 -11.41 -12.69
N MET A 69 -3.64 -12.72 -12.69
CA MET A 69 -2.80 -13.71 -12.03
C MET A 69 -1.50 -13.89 -12.80
N ILE A 70 -0.38 -13.85 -12.09
CA ILE A 70 0.90 -14.32 -12.60
C ILE A 70 0.97 -15.83 -12.35
N LEU A 71 1.04 -16.61 -13.43
CA LEU A 71 1.01 -18.07 -13.42
C LEU A 71 2.32 -18.64 -13.94
N LEU A 72 2.66 -19.84 -13.49
CA LEU A 72 3.74 -20.65 -14.07
C LEU A 72 3.16 -21.90 -14.74
N GLU A 73 3.76 -22.35 -15.83
CA GLU A 73 3.38 -23.61 -16.48
C GLU A 73 4.33 -24.74 -16.05
N THR A 74 3.83 -25.96 -15.90
CA THR A 74 4.68 -27.14 -15.60
C THR A 74 5.70 -27.43 -16.71
N SER A 75 5.44 -26.93 -17.92
CA SER A 75 6.31 -27.03 -19.08
C SER A 75 7.44 -25.99 -19.10
N HIS A 76 7.39 -24.95 -18.25
CA HIS A 76 8.43 -23.93 -18.21
C HIS A 76 9.79 -24.54 -17.84
N SER A 77 10.81 -24.16 -18.60
CA SER A 77 12.19 -24.39 -18.21
C SER A 77 12.54 -23.61 -16.94
N PHE A 78 13.59 -24.04 -16.24
CA PHE A 78 14.06 -23.38 -15.03
C PHE A 78 14.38 -21.89 -15.26
N ASP A 79 15.01 -21.56 -16.39
CA ASP A 79 15.31 -20.19 -16.81
C ASP A 79 14.06 -19.32 -17.02
N GLU A 80 13.06 -19.84 -17.72
CA GLU A 80 11.80 -19.12 -17.97
C GLU A 80 11.04 -18.83 -16.67
N LEU A 81 11.06 -19.82 -15.78
CA LEU A 81 10.47 -19.72 -14.46
C LEU A 81 11.17 -18.67 -13.61
N LEU A 82 12.52 -18.67 -13.55
CA LEU A 82 13.28 -17.67 -12.82
C LEU A 82 13.03 -16.26 -13.34
N ARG A 83 12.98 -16.07 -14.66
CA ARG A 83 12.66 -14.75 -15.25
C ARG A 83 11.30 -14.25 -14.77
N THR A 84 10.28 -15.08 -14.87
CA THR A 84 8.92 -14.73 -14.41
C THR A 84 8.90 -14.35 -12.93
N ILE A 85 9.61 -15.11 -12.09
CA ILE A 85 9.68 -14.87 -10.65
C ILE A 85 10.40 -13.56 -10.31
N ILE A 86 11.52 -13.30 -10.99
CA ILE A 86 12.33 -12.10 -10.76
C ILE A 86 11.56 -10.85 -11.23
N ASP A 87 10.97 -10.91 -12.43
CA ASP A 87 10.25 -9.78 -13.02
C ASP A 87 9.00 -9.42 -12.21
N SER A 88 8.30 -10.41 -11.65
CA SER A 88 7.09 -10.16 -10.85
C SER A 88 7.38 -9.83 -9.38
N GLY A 89 8.53 -10.23 -8.85
CA GLY A 89 8.89 -10.03 -7.43
C GLY A 89 8.02 -10.78 -6.42
N HIS A 90 7.16 -11.72 -6.85
CA HIS A 90 6.24 -12.40 -5.94
C HIS A 90 6.90 -13.58 -5.20
N SER A 91 6.34 -13.96 -4.06
CA SER A 91 6.85 -15.07 -3.25
C SER A 91 6.22 -16.42 -3.56
N ARG A 92 5.00 -16.43 -4.14
CA ARG A 92 4.17 -17.62 -4.35
C ARG A 92 3.50 -17.54 -5.70
N PHE A 93 3.51 -18.65 -6.43
CA PHE A 93 3.01 -18.72 -7.80
C PHE A 93 2.08 -19.92 -7.94
N PRO A 94 0.83 -19.72 -8.41
CA PRO A 94 0.02 -20.82 -8.90
C PRO A 94 0.68 -21.43 -10.13
N VAL A 95 0.72 -22.76 -10.17
CA VAL A 95 1.25 -23.52 -11.29
C VAL A 95 0.11 -24.24 -11.99
N ILE A 96 0.06 -24.12 -13.31
CA ILE A 96 -0.91 -24.76 -14.19
C ILE A 96 -0.21 -25.82 -15.06
N ALA A 97 -0.95 -26.85 -15.45
CA ALA A 97 -0.50 -27.80 -16.47
C ALA A 97 -0.91 -27.31 -17.87
N ASP A 98 -1.06 -28.22 -18.84
CA ASP A 98 -1.49 -27.91 -20.21
C ASP A 98 -2.87 -27.21 -20.26
N ASN A 99 -3.73 -27.48 -19.27
CA ASN A 99 -5.01 -26.81 -19.12
C ASN A 99 -4.85 -25.51 -18.32
N LYS A 100 -4.96 -24.37 -19.01
CA LYS A 100 -4.87 -23.02 -18.40
C LYS A 100 -5.97 -22.72 -17.38
N ASP A 101 -7.00 -23.53 -17.28
CA ASP A 101 -8.12 -23.36 -16.34
C ASP A 101 -7.87 -24.01 -14.98
N GLU A 102 -6.85 -24.86 -14.83
CA GLU A 102 -6.66 -25.69 -13.64
C GLU A 102 -5.28 -25.48 -12.99
N VAL A 103 -5.30 -24.98 -11.75
CA VAL A 103 -4.12 -24.87 -10.91
C VAL A 103 -3.81 -26.23 -10.29
N VAL A 104 -2.65 -26.80 -10.64
CA VAL A 104 -2.19 -28.10 -10.11
C VAL A 104 -1.48 -27.98 -8.77
N GLY A 105 -0.93 -26.80 -8.45
CA GLY A 105 -0.24 -26.57 -7.19
C GLY A 105 0.28 -25.15 -7.03
N ILE A 106 1.00 -24.92 -5.94
CA ILE A 106 1.66 -23.65 -5.62
C ILE A 106 3.17 -23.88 -5.51
N LEU A 107 3.94 -23.07 -6.21
CA LEU A 107 5.39 -22.98 -6.07
C LEU A 107 5.77 -21.80 -5.18
N LEU A 108 6.76 -21.99 -4.31
CA LEU A 108 7.35 -20.92 -3.49
C LEU A 108 8.70 -20.54 -4.08
N ALA A 109 8.87 -19.27 -4.46
CA ALA A 109 10.10 -18.77 -5.08
C ALA A 109 11.35 -19.09 -4.25
N LYS A 110 11.26 -18.93 -2.93
CA LYS A 110 12.36 -19.24 -2.00
C LYS A 110 12.84 -20.69 -2.05
N ASP A 111 12.00 -21.63 -2.49
CA ASP A 111 12.39 -23.05 -2.54
C ASP A 111 13.41 -23.29 -3.69
N LEU A 112 13.46 -22.39 -4.68
CA LEU A 112 14.43 -22.40 -5.77
C LEU A 112 15.84 -21.98 -5.33
N LEU A 113 15.98 -21.31 -4.18
CA LEU A 113 17.29 -20.93 -3.64
C LEU A 113 18.20 -22.13 -3.41
N LYS A 114 17.66 -23.35 -3.29
CA LYS A 114 18.44 -24.59 -3.19
C LYS A 114 19.30 -24.85 -4.43
N PHE A 115 18.82 -24.47 -5.61
CA PHE A 115 19.53 -24.68 -6.89
C PHE A 115 20.66 -23.69 -7.12
N SER A 116 20.76 -22.62 -6.32
CA SER A 116 21.91 -21.71 -6.36
C SER A 116 23.25 -22.39 -6.03
N LYS A 117 23.21 -23.57 -5.38
CA LYS A 117 24.39 -24.37 -5.01
C LYS A 117 24.51 -25.68 -5.79
N ASP A 118 23.39 -26.34 -6.05
CA ASP A 118 23.36 -27.71 -6.56
C ASP A 118 23.27 -27.79 -8.10
N GLY A 119 23.09 -26.65 -8.79
CA GLY A 119 22.95 -26.59 -10.25
C GLY A 119 21.54 -26.93 -10.74
N GLU A 120 21.21 -26.45 -11.93
CA GLU A 120 19.84 -26.46 -12.49
C GLU A 120 19.40 -27.85 -12.99
N ASP A 121 20.36 -28.74 -13.27
CA ASP A 121 20.16 -30.05 -13.91
C ASP A 121 19.30 -31.03 -13.09
N SER A 122 18.98 -30.69 -11.84
CA SER A 122 18.14 -31.51 -10.94
C SER A 122 16.76 -30.90 -10.65
N PHE A 123 16.39 -29.80 -11.31
CA PHE A 123 15.09 -29.17 -11.09
C PHE A 123 13.96 -29.98 -11.76
N GLU A 124 13.06 -30.50 -10.93
CA GLU A 124 11.80 -31.08 -11.34
C GLU A 124 10.65 -30.35 -10.65
N MET A 125 9.81 -29.64 -11.42
CA MET A 125 8.70 -28.82 -10.90
C MET A 125 7.85 -29.56 -9.87
N ASP A 126 7.41 -30.77 -10.21
CA ASP A 126 6.47 -31.57 -9.40
C ASP A 126 6.99 -31.85 -7.98
N SER A 127 8.32 -31.93 -7.80
CA SER A 127 8.96 -32.14 -6.50
C SER A 127 8.83 -30.94 -5.55
N PHE A 128 8.47 -29.77 -6.07
CA PHE A 128 8.34 -28.52 -5.30
C PHE A 128 6.92 -27.98 -5.22
N LEU A 129 5.98 -28.59 -5.95
CA LEU A 129 4.58 -28.20 -5.89
C LEU A 129 3.97 -28.54 -4.54
N ARG A 130 3.34 -27.53 -3.94
CA ARG A 130 2.52 -27.68 -2.74
C ARG A 130 1.04 -27.73 -3.12
N PRO A 131 0.21 -28.46 -2.37
CA PRO A 131 -1.23 -28.48 -2.63
C PRO A 131 -1.83 -27.06 -2.57
N ALA A 132 -2.61 -26.72 -3.59
CA ALA A 132 -3.38 -25.48 -3.61
C ALA A 132 -4.62 -25.60 -2.72
N THR A 133 -4.95 -24.51 -2.01
CA THR A 133 -6.21 -24.42 -1.24
C THR A 133 -7.25 -23.73 -2.11
N PHE A 134 -8.38 -24.38 -2.36
CA PHE A 134 -9.47 -23.82 -3.17
C PHE A 134 -10.60 -23.29 -2.29
N ILE A 135 -11.11 -22.11 -2.64
CA ILE A 135 -12.19 -21.44 -1.90
C ILE A 135 -13.23 -20.83 -2.87
N PRO A 136 -14.52 -20.78 -2.50
CA PRO A 136 -15.52 -20.14 -3.32
C PRO A 136 -15.48 -18.61 -3.18
N GLU A 137 -15.90 -17.90 -4.23
CA GLU A 137 -16.06 -16.44 -4.28
C GLU A 137 -16.88 -15.85 -3.12
N SER A 138 -17.91 -16.57 -2.67
CA SER A 138 -18.83 -16.14 -1.61
C SER A 138 -18.27 -16.33 -0.19
N LYS A 139 -17.04 -16.84 -0.04
CA LYS A 139 -16.46 -17.07 1.30
C LYS A 139 -16.19 -15.74 1.99
N ARG A 140 -16.55 -15.64 3.27
CA ARG A 140 -16.30 -14.42 4.08
C ARG A 140 -14.83 -14.29 4.46
N LEU A 141 -14.26 -13.09 4.31
CA LEU A 141 -12.84 -12.82 4.59
C LEU A 141 -12.46 -13.10 6.04
N LYS A 142 -13.30 -12.75 7.02
CA LYS A 142 -13.09 -13.10 8.43
C LYS A 142 -12.84 -14.59 8.67
N THR A 143 -13.56 -15.45 7.94
CA THR A 143 -13.39 -16.90 8.05
C THR A 143 -12.10 -17.34 7.38
N LEU A 144 -11.80 -16.80 6.21
CA LEU A 144 -10.57 -17.07 5.48
C LEU A 144 -9.31 -16.64 6.24
N LEU A 145 -9.29 -15.42 6.80
CA LEU A 145 -8.17 -14.91 7.61
C LEU A 145 -7.86 -15.83 8.80
N ARG A 146 -8.89 -16.37 9.45
CA ARG A 146 -8.73 -17.34 10.53
C ARG A 146 -8.14 -18.66 10.04
N GLU A 147 -8.48 -19.10 8.84
CA GLU A 147 -7.93 -20.31 8.22
C GLU A 147 -6.47 -20.13 7.80
N PHE A 148 -6.12 -18.99 7.19
CA PHE A 148 -4.73 -18.64 6.87
C PHE A 148 -3.85 -18.67 8.12
N ARG A 149 -4.31 -18.05 9.22
CA ARG A 149 -3.61 -18.06 10.52
C ARG A 149 -3.40 -19.46 11.11
N LYS A 150 -4.29 -20.41 10.83
CA LYS A 150 -4.19 -21.79 11.34
C LYS A 150 -3.35 -22.70 10.46
N SER A 151 -3.53 -22.60 9.14
CA SER A 151 -2.94 -23.51 8.16
C SER A 151 -1.49 -23.16 7.81
N ARG A 152 -1.04 -21.92 8.09
CA ARG A 152 0.23 -21.36 7.59
C ARG A 152 0.33 -21.38 6.06
N ASN A 153 -0.79 -21.56 5.36
CA ASN A 153 -0.93 -21.34 3.93
C ASN A 153 -1.43 -19.92 3.73
N HIS A 154 -0.72 -19.14 2.92
CA HIS A 154 -0.93 -17.69 2.77
C HIS A 154 -1.46 -17.32 1.38
N ILE A 155 -1.90 -18.31 0.60
CA ILE A 155 -2.48 -18.13 -0.73
C ILE A 155 -3.60 -19.15 -0.90
N ALA A 156 -4.68 -18.73 -1.53
CA ALA A 156 -5.81 -19.58 -1.92
C ALA A 156 -6.23 -19.27 -3.35
N ILE A 157 -6.65 -20.30 -4.07
CA ILE A 157 -7.20 -20.18 -5.42
C ILE A 157 -8.71 -20.05 -5.29
N VAL A 158 -9.26 -19.02 -5.92
CA VAL A 158 -10.69 -18.74 -5.91
C VAL A 158 -11.34 -19.46 -7.08
N VAL A 159 -12.45 -20.14 -6.83
CA VAL A 159 -13.24 -20.85 -7.85
C VAL A 159 -14.64 -20.28 -7.97
N ASP A 160 -15.13 -20.26 -9.21
CA ASP A 160 -16.51 -19.92 -9.55
C ASP A 160 -17.48 -21.09 -9.26
N GLU A 161 -18.77 -20.89 -9.52
CA GLU A 161 -19.81 -21.91 -9.29
C GLU A 161 -19.68 -23.13 -10.22
N TYR A 162 -18.91 -23.01 -11.29
CA TYR A 162 -18.63 -24.09 -12.24
C TYR A 162 -17.32 -24.82 -11.92
N GLY A 163 -16.62 -24.44 -10.85
CA GLY A 163 -15.36 -25.03 -10.40
C GLY A 163 -14.14 -24.55 -11.20
N ARG A 164 -14.26 -23.48 -11.99
CA ARG A 164 -13.15 -22.88 -12.73
C ARG A 164 -12.43 -21.88 -11.86
N THR A 165 -11.14 -21.70 -12.09
CA THR A 165 -10.39 -20.63 -11.41
C THR A 165 -10.95 -19.26 -11.79
N ALA A 166 -11.45 -18.54 -10.79
CA ALA A 166 -11.91 -17.16 -10.89
C ALA A 166 -10.80 -16.15 -10.56
N GLY A 167 -9.85 -16.55 -9.71
CA GLY A 167 -8.78 -15.69 -9.23
C GLY A 167 -7.91 -16.34 -8.16
N LEU A 168 -7.18 -15.52 -7.42
CA LEU A 168 -6.48 -15.92 -6.20
C LEU A 168 -6.64 -14.85 -5.12
N LEU A 169 -6.36 -15.23 -3.87
CA LEU A 169 -6.27 -14.31 -2.75
C LEU A 169 -5.12 -14.73 -1.83
N THR A 170 -4.39 -13.74 -1.33
CA THR A 170 -3.31 -13.92 -0.36
C THR A 170 -3.73 -13.45 1.04
N ILE A 171 -2.94 -13.80 2.07
CA ILE A 171 -3.18 -13.23 3.41
C ILE A 171 -2.83 -11.75 3.44
N GLU A 172 -1.83 -11.36 2.65
CA GLU A 172 -1.35 -10.00 2.52
C GLU A 172 -2.47 -9.07 2.02
N ASP A 173 -3.22 -9.47 0.98
CA ASP A 173 -4.38 -8.70 0.48
C ASP A 173 -5.45 -8.47 1.56
N VAL A 174 -5.69 -9.46 2.42
CA VAL A 174 -6.66 -9.34 3.52
C VAL A 174 -6.15 -8.41 4.63
N LEU A 175 -4.84 -8.41 4.88
CA LEU A 175 -4.21 -7.52 5.85
C LEU A 175 -4.18 -6.08 5.36
N GLU A 176 -3.97 -5.86 4.06
CA GLU A 176 -4.02 -4.56 3.41
C GLU A 176 -5.39 -3.89 3.60
N GLN A 177 -6.50 -4.65 3.52
CA GLN A 177 -7.83 -4.09 3.83
C GLN A 177 -8.00 -3.66 5.30
N ILE A 178 -7.21 -4.21 6.21
CA ILE A 178 -7.23 -3.82 7.62
C ILE A 178 -6.30 -2.64 7.86
N VAL A 179 -5.08 -2.72 7.36
CA VAL A 179 -4.02 -1.76 7.66
C VAL A 179 -4.13 -0.51 6.78
N GLY A 180 -4.77 -0.64 5.62
CA GLY A 180 -4.60 0.27 4.48
C GLY A 180 -3.38 -0.11 3.68
N ASP A 181 -3.05 0.70 2.67
CA ASP A 181 -1.74 0.63 2.01
C ASP A 181 -0.68 0.71 3.12
N ILE A 182 0.07 -0.39 3.30
CA ILE A 182 1.26 -0.34 4.13
C ILE A 182 2.23 0.48 3.31
N GLU A 183 2.44 1.74 3.71
CA GLU A 183 3.51 2.57 3.18
C GLU A 183 4.79 1.72 3.19
N ASP A 184 5.24 1.30 2.01
CA ASP A 184 6.51 0.62 1.87
C ASP A 184 7.59 1.56 2.42
N GLU A 185 8.75 1.04 2.83
CA GLU A 185 9.89 1.91 3.20
C GLU A 185 10.33 2.82 2.03
N TYR A 186 9.72 2.66 0.86
CA TYR A 186 9.89 3.39 -0.38
C TYR A 186 8.66 4.20 -0.85
N ASP A 187 7.53 4.19 -0.14
CA ASP A 187 6.34 4.93 -0.55
C ASP A 187 6.38 6.39 -0.06
N ILE A 188 6.42 7.31 -1.03
CA ILE A 188 6.67 8.74 -0.87
C ILE A 188 5.36 9.52 -0.62
N GLU A 189 4.20 8.86 -0.54
CA GLU A 189 2.91 9.53 -0.70
C GLU A 189 2.34 10.21 0.56
N ASP A 190 2.96 10.08 1.73
CA ASP A 190 2.60 10.85 2.94
C ASP A 190 3.73 11.78 3.44
N VAL A 191 4.61 12.21 2.53
CA VAL A 191 5.45 13.39 2.82
C VAL A 191 4.53 14.62 2.74
N PRO A 192 4.36 15.39 3.83
CA PRO A 192 3.61 16.64 3.73
C PRO A 192 4.26 17.49 2.63
N LEU A 193 3.43 18.02 1.71
CA LEU A 193 3.87 18.82 0.56
C LEU A 193 4.86 19.93 0.97
N ILE A 194 4.81 20.36 2.24
CA ILE A 194 5.79 21.21 2.89
C ILE A 194 6.18 20.63 4.25
N LYS A 195 7.48 20.36 4.45
CA LYS A 195 8.07 19.89 5.71
C LYS A 195 9.13 20.87 6.19
N GLU A 196 8.95 21.47 7.36
CA GLU A 196 10.00 22.28 7.97
C GLU A 196 11.12 21.36 8.52
N VAL A 197 12.34 21.51 8.01
CA VAL A 197 13.51 20.71 8.44
C VAL A 197 14.45 21.49 9.36
N LYS A 198 14.38 22.82 9.32
CA LYS A 198 15.08 23.74 10.21
C LYS A 198 14.36 25.09 10.16
N LYS A 199 14.54 25.94 11.18
CA LYS A 199 13.98 27.30 11.19
C LYS A 199 14.18 28.00 9.85
N ASN A 200 13.08 28.39 9.21
CA ASN A 200 13.02 29.05 7.89
C ASN A 200 13.58 28.22 6.71
N LYS A 201 13.59 26.89 6.84
CA LYS A 201 14.09 25.97 5.83
C LYS A 201 13.16 24.76 5.71
N PHE A 202 12.62 24.60 4.51
CA PHE A 202 11.56 23.65 4.22
C PHE A 202 12.00 22.70 3.11
N ILE A 203 11.48 21.48 3.15
CA ILE A 203 11.52 20.55 2.03
C ILE A 203 10.11 20.51 1.47
N VAL A 204 9.99 20.73 0.17
CA VAL A 204 8.72 20.95 -0.53
C VAL A 204 8.64 20.01 -1.73
N ASP A 205 7.51 19.35 -1.89
CA ASP A 205 7.22 18.54 -3.07
C ASP A 205 7.04 19.48 -4.28
N ALA A 206 7.72 19.18 -5.39
CA ALA A 206 7.64 20.02 -6.58
C ALA A 206 6.26 20.00 -7.28
N LEU A 207 5.38 19.05 -6.94
CA LEU A 207 3.99 18.96 -7.39
C LEU A 207 3.03 19.83 -6.57
N ILE A 208 3.49 20.50 -5.51
CA ILE A 208 2.65 21.47 -4.80
C ILE A 208 2.09 22.50 -5.79
N ARG A 209 0.79 22.79 -5.68
CA ARG A 209 0.15 23.83 -6.47
C ARG A 209 0.72 25.18 -6.09
N ILE A 210 0.82 26.07 -7.06
CA ILE A 210 1.34 27.42 -6.80
C ILE A 210 0.46 28.20 -5.84
N GLU A 211 -0.85 28.00 -5.89
CA GLU A 211 -1.79 28.58 -4.94
C GLU A 211 -1.43 28.21 -3.49
N ASP A 212 -1.26 26.91 -3.20
CA ASP A 212 -0.90 26.40 -1.88
C ASP A 212 0.50 26.86 -1.44
N PHE A 213 1.45 26.90 -2.39
CA PHE A 213 2.80 27.41 -2.14
C PHE A 213 2.77 28.91 -1.76
N ASN A 214 2.00 29.71 -2.49
CA ASN A 214 1.82 31.13 -2.23
C ASN A 214 1.18 31.38 -0.87
N GLU A 215 0.14 30.62 -0.52
CA GLU A 215 -0.52 30.73 0.78
C GLU A 215 0.45 30.43 1.93
N PHE A 216 1.25 29.37 1.82
CA PHE A 216 2.17 28.98 2.89
C PHE A 216 3.37 29.93 3.02
N PHE A 217 3.97 30.31 1.89
CA PHE A 217 5.19 31.12 1.88
C PHE A 217 4.94 32.62 1.83
N ASP A 218 3.69 33.07 1.77
CA ASP A 218 3.27 34.47 1.63
C ASP A 218 3.89 35.11 0.38
N THR A 219 3.63 34.49 -0.77
CA THR A 219 4.13 34.94 -2.09
C THR A 219 3.00 35.15 -3.11
N GLU A 220 3.35 35.80 -4.22
CA GLU A 220 2.41 36.16 -5.30
C GLU A 220 3.01 35.72 -6.65
N PHE A 221 3.24 34.41 -6.83
CA PHE A 221 3.55 33.82 -8.13
C PHE A 221 2.25 33.62 -8.93
N LEU A 222 2.25 33.98 -10.21
CA LEU A 222 1.06 33.98 -11.07
C LEU A 222 0.78 32.59 -11.64
N ASP A 223 -0.45 32.09 -11.45
CA ASP A 223 -0.89 30.75 -11.89
C ASP A 223 -1.21 30.65 -13.40
N GLU A 224 -1.11 31.76 -14.16
CA GLU A 224 -1.49 31.77 -15.58
C GLU A 224 -0.49 31.06 -16.51
N ASP A 225 0.72 30.78 -16.03
CA ASP A 225 1.81 30.18 -16.83
C ASP A 225 2.23 28.78 -16.34
N TYR A 226 1.89 28.38 -15.11
CA TYR A 226 2.38 27.16 -14.47
C TYR A 226 1.51 26.73 -13.27
N ASP A 227 1.12 25.44 -13.22
CA ASP A 227 0.23 24.93 -12.16
C ASP A 227 0.97 24.54 -10.87
N THR A 228 2.28 24.25 -10.95
CA THR A 228 3.07 23.68 -9.83
C THR A 228 4.43 24.36 -9.62
N LEU A 229 5.01 24.19 -8.43
CA LEU A 229 6.35 24.70 -8.11
C LEU A 229 7.42 24.18 -9.09
N GLY A 230 7.34 22.92 -9.48
CA GLY A 230 8.24 22.32 -10.46
C GLY A 230 8.13 22.97 -11.84
N GLY A 231 6.90 23.30 -12.26
CA GLY A 231 6.62 24.06 -13.48
C GLY A 231 7.25 25.45 -13.44
N LEU A 232 6.99 26.20 -12.36
CA LEU A 232 7.56 27.54 -12.11
C LEU A 232 9.08 27.54 -12.24
N LEU A 233 9.75 26.62 -11.55
CA LEU A 233 11.22 26.54 -11.53
C LEU A 233 11.79 26.18 -12.91
N THR A 234 11.17 25.23 -13.61
CA THR A 234 11.60 24.80 -14.94
C THR A 234 11.46 25.94 -15.96
N GLN A 235 10.35 26.67 -15.91
CA GLN A 235 10.10 27.80 -16.82
C GLN A 235 11.02 28.97 -16.53
N THR A 236 11.25 29.30 -15.26
CA THR A 236 12.16 30.38 -14.85
C THR A 236 13.58 30.15 -15.38
N ILE A 237 14.03 28.90 -15.40
CA ILE A 237 15.38 28.52 -15.87
C ILE A 237 15.41 28.27 -17.39
N GLY A 238 14.25 27.99 -18.01
CA GLY A 238 14.12 27.60 -19.42
C GLY A 238 14.54 26.16 -19.73
N ARG A 239 14.81 25.35 -18.70
CA ARG A 239 15.13 23.91 -18.80
C ARG A 239 14.89 23.24 -17.45
N LEU A 240 14.83 21.90 -17.46
CA LEU A 240 14.77 21.12 -16.24
C LEU A 240 16.08 21.30 -15.43
N PRO A 241 16.03 21.79 -14.18
CA PRO A 241 17.21 21.92 -13.34
C PRO A 241 17.65 20.57 -12.77
N LYS A 242 18.96 20.42 -12.56
CA LYS A 242 19.54 19.22 -11.96
C LYS A 242 19.61 19.32 -10.44
N LYS A 243 19.74 18.17 -9.79
CA LYS A 243 20.06 18.06 -8.36
C LYS A 243 21.20 18.99 -7.95
N ASN A 244 21.01 19.66 -6.81
CA ASN A 244 21.86 20.70 -6.22
C ASN A 244 21.91 22.05 -6.96
N GLU A 245 21.22 22.24 -8.08
CA GLU A 245 21.06 23.58 -8.65
C GLU A 245 20.22 24.47 -7.71
N ILE A 246 20.51 25.77 -7.72
CA ILE A 246 19.85 26.77 -6.88
C ILE A 246 19.16 27.79 -7.80
N VAL A 247 17.93 28.11 -7.47
CA VAL A 247 17.06 29.04 -8.19
C VAL A 247 16.54 30.04 -7.18
N ASP A 248 16.88 31.31 -7.37
CA ASP A 248 16.42 32.38 -6.49
C ASP A 248 15.16 33.01 -7.10
N LEU A 249 14.06 32.95 -6.37
CA LEU A 249 12.74 33.49 -6.70
C LEU A 249 12.40 34.61 -5.72
N LYS A 250 12.68 35.87 -6.08
CA LYS A 250 12.41 37.05 -5.22
C LYS A 250 13.00 36.87 -3.80
N SER A 251 12.17 36.69 -2.78
CA SER A 251 12.51 36.51 -1.36
C SER A 251 12.73 35.04 -0.95
N ILE A 252 12.72 34.11 -1.91
CA ILE A 252 12.83 32.68 -1.66
C ILE A 252 13.98 32.09 -2.48
N ARG A 253 14.77 31.24 -1.84
CA ARG A 253 15.80 30.41 -2.45
C ARG A 253 15.30 28.97 -2.53
N CYS A 254 15.26 28.44 -3.74
CA CYS A 254 14.89 27.06 -4.04
C CYS A 254 16.14 26.27 -4.46
N LYS A 255 16.52 25.24 -3.70
CA LYS A 255 17.59 24.32 -4.06
C LYS A 255 16.99 22.98 -4.46
N ILE A 256 17.34 22.46 -5.63
CA ILE A 256 16.85 21.16 -6.09
C ILE A 256 17.51 20.05 -5.26
N ILE A 257 16.69 19.26 -4.57
CA ILE A 257 17.15 18.10 -3.81
C ILE A 257 17.10 16.84 -4.67
N GLU A 258 16.01 16.70 -5.42
CA GLU A 258 15.78 15.55 -6.29
C GLU A 258 15.05 15.95 -7.57
N SER A 259 15.50 15.39 -8.68
CA SER A 259 14.96 15.60 -10.01
C SER A 259 15.27 14.37 -10.85
N ASN A 260 14.29 13.85 -11.57
CA ASN A 260 14.48 12.79 -12.55
C ASN A 260 14.66 13.37 -13.97
N THR A 261 14.58 12.53 -15.00
CA THR A 261 14.78 12.97 -16.40
C THR A 261 13.63 13.80 -16.97
N ARG A 262 12.48 13.84 -16.29
CA ARG A 262 11.24 14.47 -16.78
C ARG A 262 10.75 15.62 -15.90
N ARG A 263 10.98 15.55 -14.58
CA ARG A 263 10.48 16.54 -13.61
C ARG A 263 11.40 16.71 -12.41
N ILE A 264 11.15 17.78 -11.67
CA ILE A 264 11.67 17.98 -10.32
C ILE A 264 10.77 17.19 -9.38
N ASP A 265 11.34 16.51 -8.39
CA ASP A 265 10.58 15.75 -7.40
C ASP A 265 10.57 16.50 -6.06
N THR A 266 11.73 16.95 -5.56
CA THR A 266 11.82 17.62 -4.25
C THR A 266 12.70 18.87 -4.28
N VAL A 267 12.23 19.93 -3.62
CA VAL A 267 12.90 21.25 -3.53
C VAL A 267 13.10 21.65 -2.07
N GLU A 268 14.30 22.09 -1.73
CA GLU A 268 14.59 22.75 -0.47
C GLU A 268 14.35 24.25 -0.61
N VAL A 269 13.46 24.80 0.21
CA VAL A 269 13.01 26.19 0.14
C VAL A 269 13.46 26.93 1.39
N ALA A 270 14.13 28.06 1.21
CA ALA A 270 14.56 28.92 2.31
C ALA A 270 14.20 30.38 2.01
N ARG A 271 13.75 31.13 3.02
CA ARG A 271 13.59 32.57 2.87
C ARG A 271 14.96 33.24 2.82
N ILE A 272 15.13 34.16 1.88
CA ILE A 272 16.29 35.04 1.77
C ILE A 272 15.97 36.28 2.62
N ASP A 273 16.83 36.58 3.60
CA ASP A 273 16.77 37.82 4.38
C ASP A 273 17.08 39.06 3.52
#